data_AF-W5QT26-F1
#
_entry.id   AF-W5QT26-F1
#
_cell.length_a   1.000
_cell.length_b   1.000
_cell.length_c   1.000
_cell.angle_alpha   90.00
_cell.angle_beta   90.00
_cell.angle_gamma   90.00
#
_symmetry.space_group_name_H-M   'P 1'
#
loop_
_entity.id
_entity.type
_entity.pdbx_description
1 polymer ?
#
loop_
_entity_poly.entity_id
_entity_poly.type
_entity_poly.pdbx_seq_one_letter_code
_entity_poly.pdbx_strand_id
1 'polypeptide(L)'
;MNYPGILVSQEDYEAASDTLKPLLEPYLTQEWNVDKIRADFKDAIEVAKKYGLQLFCGEWGVYEPVDRELAYKWTQDMLTVFKENNIAWTTWCYDADFGFWDQQKHDFKDKGLVDLLMK
;
A
#
# COMPACT_ATOMS: atom_id res chain seq x y z
N MET A 1 9.48 -9.65 -4.80
CA MET A 1 8.24 -9.33 -4.06
C MET A 1 7.09 -9.45 -5.01
N ASN A 2 6.04 -10.20 -4.65
CA ASN A 2 4.88 -10.41 -5.52
C ASN A 2 3.64 -9.77 -4.90
N TYR A 3 2.99 -8.87 -5.64
CA TYR A 3 1.69 -8.33 -5.27
C TYR A 3 0.83 -8.17 -6.53
N PRO A 4 -0.44 -8.65 -6.52
CA PRO A 4 -1.05 -9.44 -5.45
C PRO A 4 -0.43 -10.85 -5.34
N GLY A 5 -0.55 -11.48 -4.18
CA GLY A 5 -0.12 -12.87 -3.93
C GLY A 5 0.78 -13.03 -2.70
N ILE A 6 1.56 -14.10 -2.68
CA ILE A 6 2.52 -14.39 -1.61
C ILE A 6 3.76 -13.50 -1.77
N LEU A 7 4.06 -12.67 -0.74
CA LEU A 7 5.12 -11.66 -0.82
C LEU A 7 6.53 -12.25 -0.94
N VAL A 8 6.80 -13.30 -0.15
CA VAL A 8 8.11 -13.96 -0.07
C VAL A 8 8.01 -15.32 -0.75
N SER A 9 8.81 -15.55 -1.78
CA SER A 9 8.85 -16.85 -2.42
C SER A 9 9.54 -17.88 -1.53
N GLN A 10 9.23 -19.17 -1.74
CA GLN A 10 9.93 -20.26 -1.05
C GLN A 10 11.45 -20.20 -1.29
N GLU A 11 11.86 -19.84 -2.50
CA GLU A 11 13.27 -19.65 -2.87
C GLU A 11 13.94 -18.53 -2.06
N ASP A 12 13.29 -17.36 -1.97
CA ASP A 12 13.82 -16.22 -1.19
C ASP A 12 13.95 -16.57 0.29
N TYR A 13 12.99 -17.33 0.83
CA TYR A 13 13.03 -17.78 2.22
C TYR A 13 14.15 -18.78 2.50
N GLU A 14 14.36 -19.73 1.59
CA GLU A 14 15.43 -20.72 1.71
C GLU A 14 16.82 -20.06 1.59
N ALA A 15 16.94 -19.04 0.75
CA ALA A 15 18.16 -18.24 0.57
C ALA A 15 18.43 -17.26 1.74
N ALA A 16 17.43 -16.96 2.57
CA ALA A 16 17.58 -16.04 3.69
C ALA A 16 18.43 -16.64 4.83
N SER A 17 19.05 -15.78 5.64
CA SER A 17 19.77 -16.21 6.83
C SER A 17 18.83 -16.82 7.87
N ASP A 18 19.34 -17.71 8.72
CA ASP A 18 18.53 -18.34 9.78
C ASP A 18 17.96 -17.33 10.78
N THR A 19 18.59 -16.15 10.91
CA THR A 19 18.08 -15.03 11.70
C THR A 19 16.88 -14.32 11.05
N LEU A 20 16.76 -14.35 9.72
CA LEU A 20 15.68 -13.70 8.98
C LEU A 20 14.48 -14.62 8.76
N LYS A 21 14.70 -15.93 8.64
CA LYS A 21 13.64 -16.92 8.39
C LYS A 21 12.43 -16.76 9.33
N PRO A 22 12.56 -16.65 10.66
CA PRO A 22 11.39 -16.45 11.53
C PRO A 22 10.58 -15.17 11.24
N LEU A 23 11.24 -14.12 10.70
CA LEU A 23 10.58 -12.88 10.31
C LEU A 23 9.86 -13.00 8.97
N LEU A 24 10.35 -13.87 8.09
CA LEU A 24 9.81 -14.08 6.75
C LEU A 24 8.67 -15.10 6.73
N GLU A 25 8.61 -16.01 7.71
CA GLU A 25 7.64 -17.10 7.78
C GLU A 25 6.17 -16.67 7.62
N PRO A 26 5.68 -15.56 8.23
CA PRO A 26 4.31 -15.10 8.03
C PRO A 26 3.99 -14.72 6.57
N TYR A 27 5.01 -14.32 5.81
CA TYR A 27 4.88 -13.82 4.45
C TYR A 27 4.96 -14.92 3.38
N LEU A 28 5.13 -16.19 3.79
CA LEU A 28 5.10 -17.37 2.91
C LEU A 28 3.70 -17.92 2.65
N THR A 29 2.77 -17.66 3.57
CA THR A 29 1.43 -18.28 3.54
C THR A 29 0.31 -17.27 3.41
N GLN A 30 0.54 -16.03 3.86
CA GLN A 30 -0.42 -14.95 3.71
C GLN A 30 -0.43 -14.45 2.26
N GLU A 31 -1.59 -14.46 1.63
CA GLU A 31 -1.81 -13.72 0.39
C GLU A 31 -2.04 -12.23 0.68
N TRP A 32 -1.38 -11.39 -0.11
CA TRP A 32 -1.48 -9.93 -0.03
C TRP A 32 -2.20 -9.43 -1.27
N ASN A 33 -3.39 -8.90 -1.07
CA ASN A 33 -4.30 -8.39 -2.09
C ASN A 33 -5.29 -7.41 -1.45
N VAL A 34 -6.27 -6.94 -2.21
CA VAL A 34 -7.32 -6.04 -1.70
C VAL A 34 -8.08 -6.57 -0.48
N ASP A 35 -8.29 -7.89 -0.33
CA ASP A 35 -8.99 -8.45 0.82
C ASP A 35 -8.16 -8.34 2.10
N LYS A 36 -6.83 -8.42 1.99
CA LYS A 36 -5.94 -8.15 3.12
C LYS A 36 -6.06 -6.69 3.57
N ILE A 37 -6.14 -5.74 2.63
CA ILE A 37 -6.35 -4.32 2.94
C ILE A 37 -7.72 -4.13 3.61
N ARG A 38 -8.79 -4.75 3.10
CA ARG A 38 -10.12 -4.71 3.76
C ARG A 38 -10.07 -5.23 5.19
N ALA A 39 -9.34 -6.33 5.42
CA ALA A 39 -9.16 -6.89 6.75
C ALA A 39 -8.40 -5.93 7.69
N ASP A 40 -7.37 -5.26 7.18
CA ASP A 40 -6.56 -4.30 7.97
C ASP A 40 -7.35 -3.05 8.38
N PHE A 41 -8.28 -2.60 7.54
CA PHE A 41 -9.14 -1.46 7.85
C PHE A 41 -10.40 -1.82 8.67
N LYS A 42 -10.70 -3.11 8.85
CA LYS A 42 -11.96 -3.60 9.39
C LYS A 42 -12.34 -2.95 10.72
N ASP A 43 -11.44 -2.99 11.70
CA ASP A 43 -11.74 -2.51 13.06
C ASP A 43 -12.03 -1.00 13.09
N ALA A 44 -11.26 -0.21 12.34
CA ALA A 44 -11.47 1.23 12.22
C ALA A 44 -12.83 1.54 11.57
N ILE A 45 -13.18 0.81 10.50
CA ILE A 45 -14.46 0.94 9.80
C ILE A 45 -15.63 0.58 10.73
N GLU A 46 -15.53 -0.52 11.48
CA GLU A 46 -16.58 -0.96 12.41
C GLU A 46 -16.81 0.05 13.53
N VAL A 47 -15.74 0.60 14.11
CA VAL A 47 -15.84 1.66 15.13
C VAL A 47 -16.48 2.92 14.54
N ALA A 48 -16.04 3.37 13.36
CA ALA A 48 -16.61 4.54 12.72
C ALA A 48 -18.11 4.39 12.44
N LYS A 49 -18.53 3.24 11.90
CA LYS A 49 -19.94 2.91 11.67
C LYS A 49 -20.74 2.89 12.97
N LYS A 50 -20.21 2.27 14.03
CA LYS A 50 -20.87 2.19 15.34
C LYS A 50 -21.18 3.57 15.93
N TYR A 51 -20.28 4.54 15.72
CA TYR A 51 -20.42 5.88 16.29
C TYR A 51 -20.88 6.95 15.28
N GLY A 52 -21.17 6.57 14.03
CA GLY A 52 -21.57 7.52 12.98
C GLY A 52 -20.48 8.53 12.63
N LEU A 53 -19.21 8.12 12.71
CA LEU A 53 -18.05 8.97 12.46
C LEU A 53 -17.54 8.84 11.02
N GLN A 54 -16.85 9.88 10.57
CA GLN A 54 -16.13 9.91 9.30
C GLN A 54 -14.66 9.51 9.53
N LEU A 55 -14.15 8.57 8.74
CA LEU A 55 -12.73 8.20 8.78
C LEU A 55 -11.89 9.10 7.86
N PHE A 56 -10.66 9.34 8.29
CA PHE A 56 -9.61 9.99 7.52
C PHE A 56 -8.30 9.19 7.65
N CYS A 57 -7.72 8.77 6.53
CA CYS A 57 -6.42 8.12 6.46
C CYS A 57 -5.35 9.15 6.04
N GLY A 58 -4.58 9.64 7.02
CA GLY A 58 -3.64 10.75 6.80
C GLY A 58 -2.37 10.40 6.03
N GLU A 59 -1.95 9.14 6.05
CA GLU A 59 -0.71 8.70 5.42
C GLU A 59 -0.85 7.30 4.84
N TRP A 60 -0.52 7.18 3.55
CA TRP A 60 -0.39 5.93 2.83
C TRP A 60 0.39 6.17 1.53
N GLY A 61 1.13 5.18 1.05
CA GLY A 61 1.92 5.31 -0.16
C GLY A 61 2.90 4.15 -0.30
N VAL A 62 3.58 4.08 -1.45
CA VAL A 62 4.57 3.04 -1.75
C VAL A 62 5.94 3.68 -1.93
N TYR A 63 6.94 3.09 -1.28
CA TYR A 63 8.33 3.53 -1.36
C TYR A 63 8.83 3.53 -2.81
N GLU A 64 9.54 4.58 -3.22
CA GLU A 64 9.92 4.88 -4.60
C GLU A 64 10.72 3.76 -5.30
N PRO A 65 11.67 3.06 -4.65
CA PRO A 65 12.39 1.96 -5.26
C PRO A 65 11.57 0.71 -5.61
N VAL A 66 10.32 0.59 -5.14
CA VAL A 66 9.45 -0.55 -5.49
C VAL A 66 9.11 -0.50 -6.98
N ASP A 67 8.98 -1.66 -7.63
CA ASP A 67 8.50 -1.74 -9.01
C ASP A 67 7.19 -0.96 -9.20
N ARG A 68 7.10 -0.14 -10.26
CA ARG A 68 5.99 0.79 -10.44
C ARG A 68 4.68 0.09 -10.78
N GLU A 69 4.71 -0.99 -11.54
CA GLU A 69 3.49 -1.75 -11.83
C GLU A 69 2.91 -2.36 -10.56
N LEU A 70 3.77 -2.88 -9.68
CA LEU A 70 3.39 -3.38 -8.37
C LEU A 70 2.81 -2.25 -7.49
N ALA A 71 3.51 -1.12 -7.43
CA ALA A 71 3.07 0.05 -6.66
C ALA A 71 1.69 0.54 -7.09
N TYR A 72 1.43 0.61 -8.40
CA TYR A 72 0.13 1.03 -8.93
C TYR A 72 -0.98 0.03 -8.62
N LYS A 73 -0.72 -1.28 -8.69
CA LYS A 73 -1.70 -2.30 -8.31
C LYS A 73 -2.11 -2.15 -6.84
N TRP A 74 -1.14 -2.00 -5.93
CA TRP A 74 -1.42 -1.79 -4.52
C TRP A 74 -2.17 -0.46 -4.27
N THR A 75 -1.76 0.60 -4.97
CA THR A 75 -2.41 1.92 -4.89
C THR A 75 -3.87 1.85 -5.33
N GLN A 76 -4.16 1.13 -6.42
CA GLN A 76 -5.52 0.91 -6.93
C GLN A 76 -6.40 0.17 -5.90
N ASP A 77 -5.85 -0.82 -5.21
CA ASP A 77 -6.57 -1.58 -4.18
C ASP A 77 -6.86 -0.72 -2.93
N MET A 78 -5.90 0.11 -2.50
CA MET A 78 -6.11 1.10 -1.43
C MET A 78 -7.24 2.08 -1.76
N LEU A 79 -7.18 2.69 -2.95
CA LEU A 79 -8.22 3.61 -3.43
C LEU A 79 -9.60 2.93 -3.49
N THR A 80 -9.63 1.64 -3.87
CA THR A 80 -10.87 0.83 -3.86
C THR A 80 -11.44 0.73 -2.46
N VAL A 81 -10.64 0.35 -1.46
CA VAL A 81 -11.10 0.23 -0.06
C VAL A 81 -11.54 1.58 0.52
N PHE A 82 -10.83 2.66 0.21
CA PHE A 82 -11.23 4.00 0.62
C PHE A 82 -12.58 4.41 0.01
N LYS A 83 -12.77 4.17 -1.29
CA LYS A 83 -14.03 4.49 -1.98
C LYS A 83 -15.19 3.67 -1.46
N GLU A 84 -15.01 2.35 -1.29
CA GLU A 84 -16.03 1.43 -0.76
C GLU A 84 -16.56 1.85 0.61
N ASN A 85 -15.70 2.44 1.45
CA ASN A 85 -16.01 2.78 2.84
C ASN A 85 -16.14 4.29 3.09
N ASN A 86 -16.17 5.10 2.03
CA ASN A 86 -16.22 6.56 2.10
C ASN A 86 -15.14 7.12 3.04
N ILE A 87 -13.89 6.67 2.93
CA ILE A 87 -12.77 7.13 3.77
C ILE A 87 -12.07 8.29 3.04
N ALA A 88 -11.97 9.44 3.68
CA ALA A 88 -11.14 10.55 3.18
C ALA A 88 -9.66 10.20 3.37
N TRP A 89 -8.77 10.70 2.52
CA TRP A 89 -7.36 10.32 2.60
C TRP A 89 -6.41 11.40 2.07
N THR A 90 -5.14 11.29 2.48
CA THR A 90 -4.02 12.02 1.89
C THR A 90 -2.86 11.07 1.65
N THR A 91 -2.28 11.10 0.46
CA THR A 91 -1.11 10.27 0.13
C THR A 91 0.14 10.84 0.79
N TRP A 92 0.96 9.96 1.33
CA TRP A 92 2.32 10.27 1.72
C TRP A 92 3.23 9.94 0.53
N CYS A 93 3.92 10.89 -0.09
CA CYS A 93 3.95 12.34 0.18
C CYS A 93 4.03 13.13 -1.14
N TYR A 94 4.29 14.44 -1.10
CA TYR A 94 4.39 15.24 -2.33
C TYR A 94 5.74 15.00 -3.05
N ASP A 95 6.85 15.07 -2.32
CA ASP A 95 8.24 14.82 -2.73
C ASP A 95 8.91 13.88 -1.70
N ALA A 96 10.22 13.62 -1.75
CA ALA A 96 10.96 12.60 -0.98
C ALA A 96 10.51 11.17 -1.32
N ASP A 97 10.99 10.16 -0.61
CA ASP A 97 11.04 8.78 -1.13
C ASP A 97 9.69 8.05 -1.33
N PHE A 98 8.55 8.73 -1.15
CA PHE A 98 7.21 8.22 -1.47
C PHE A 98 6.43 9.14 -2.41
N GLY A 99 6.97 10.32 -2.72
CA GLY A 99 6.26 11.33 -3.50
C GLY A 99 6.25 11.08 -5.00
N PHE A 100 5.42 11.86 -5.70
CA PHE A 100 5.31 11.85 -7.16
C PHE A 100 5.97 13.06 -7.82
N TRP A 101 6.31 14.09 -7.04
CA TRP A 101 6.94 15.33 -7.50
C TRP A 101 8.40 15.39 -7.07
N ASP A 102 9.24 15.99 -7.90
CA ASP A 102 10.63 16.34 -7.58
C ASP A 102 10.73 17.87 -7.49
N GLN A 103 10.92 18.41 -6.28
CA GLN A 103 10.99 19.86 -6.09
C GLN A 103 12.23 20.50 -6.72
N GLN A 104 13.34 19.77 -6.85
CA GLN A 104 14.58 20.33 -7.41
C GLN A 104 14.47 20.44 -8.93
N LYS A 105 13.89 19.42 -9.58
CA LYS A 105 13.68 19.41 -11.03
C LYS A 105 12.44 20.19 -11.47
N HIS A 106 11.54 20.49 -10.53
CA HIS A 106 10.23 21.06 -10.81
C HIS A 106 9.46 20.22 -11.85
N ASP A 107 9.50 18.90 -11.71
CA ASP A 107 8.82 17.96 -12.60
C ASP A 107 8.34 16.72 -11.82
N PHE A 108 7.48 15.91 -12.45
CA PHE A 108 7.03 14.65 -11.90
C PHE A 108 8.15 13.60 -11.97
N LYS A 109 8.40 12.94 -10.85
CA LYS A 109 9.10 11.65 -10.84
C LYS A 109 8.17 10.47 -11.10
N ASP A 110 6.89 10.62 -10.78
CA ASP A 110 5.87 9.59 -10.99
C ASP A 110 4.53 10.20 -11.42
N LYS A 111 4.40 10.50 -12.71
CA LYS A 111 3.14 11.03 -13.26
C LYS A 111 2.03 9.97 -13.27
N GLY A 112 2.37 8.69 -13.41
CA GLY A 112 1.41 7.60 -13.42
C GLY A 112 0.65 7.47 -12.11
N LEU A 113 1.35 7.69 -10.99
CA LEU A 113 0.74 7.77 -9.66
C LEU A 113 -0.27 8.93 -9.58
N VAL A 114 0.07 10.12 -10.07
CA VAL A 114 -0.85 11.27 -10.07
C VAL A 114 -2.13 10.97 -10.86
N ASP A 115 -1.98 10.41 -12.07
CA ASP A 115 -3.11 10.04 -12.91
C ASP A 115 -4.00 8.97 -12.24
N LEU A 116 -3.44 8.12 -11.38
CA LEU A 116 -4.19 7.13 -10.62
C LEU A 116 -4.95 7.76 -9.42
N LEU A 117 -4.31 8.69 -8.71
CA LEU A 117 -4.87 9.36 -7.54
C LEU A 117 -6.02 10.33 -7.87
N MET A 118 -6.09 10.82 -9.11
CA MET A 118 -7.08 11.80 -9.56
C MET A 118 -8.33 11.18 -10.22
N LYS A 119 -8.47 9.86 -10.19
CA LYS A 119 -9.64 9.12 -10.72
C LYS A 119 -10.75 8.96 -9.70
#